data_AF-A0A8H2ZLF2-F1
#
_entry.id   AF-A0A8H2ZLF2-F1
#
_cell.length_a   1.000
_cell.length_b   1.000
_cell.length_c   1.000
_cell.angle_alpha   90.00
_cell.angle_beta   90.00
_cell.angle_gamma   90.00
#
_symmetry.space_group_name_H-M   'P 1'
#
loop_
_entity.id
_entity.type
_entity.pdbx_description
1 polymer ?
#
loop_
_entity_poly.entity_id
_entity_poly.type
_entity_poly.pdbx_seq_one_letter_code
_entity_poly.pdbx_strand_id
1 'polypeptide(L)'
;MPSYSSRVCNWLALHSFQPQCYPGISTSWHTINFVYRSFILHICSILPRLHEFYGSTICLSIMHLLEYDDRGHFGLIRNIASSDIPKYAILSHTWGADKDEVTFQDIIKSKGKDKTSYRKLKFCGEQAERDGLRYFWVDTCCIDKSSSAEITESINSMFRWYENAAKCYVYLSDVTTNNYDQTNFSSWQPAFCKSRWFTRGWILQELLAPRSVEFFCSNGKLLGDKESLQQQLHEITGIEKSALQGQNLSEFSVDQRISWTRNRDTKHEEDKAYSLLGIFNVFMPLIYAERANHAFSRLQVEIGNRARKRSLNDLSAFSMTAFNPNKRSKLSHDQSSIQDISPLQDSGTPEKIVSPGNFTHIINATTKQSIIGQLYFTKSTNV
;
A
#
# COMPACT_ATOMS: atom_id res chain seq x y z
N MET A 1 20.24 9.54 28.61
CA MET A 1 21.15 10.13 27.59
C MET A 1 20.27 10.59 26.44
N PRO A 2 20.13 11.89 26.12
CA PRO A 2 19.23 12.30 25.04
C PRO A 2 19.85 11.96 23.69
N SER A 3 19.01 11.48 22.76
CA SER A 3 19.40 11.08 21.40
C SER A 3 19.82 12.29 20.57
N TYR A 4 20.67 12.04 19.57
CA TYR A 4 21.35 13.03 18.73
C TYR A 4 20.40 14.06 18.08
N SER A 5 19.16 13.68 17.80
CA SER A 5 18.11 14.54 17.23
C SER A 5 17.70 15.69 18.16
N SER A 6 17.67 15.45 19.48
CA SER A 6 17.25 16.46 20.45
C SER A 6 18.26 17.60 20.63
N ARG A 7 19.53 17.39 20.22
CA ARG A 7 20.59 18.41 20.27
C ARG A 7 20.56 19.35 19.07
N VAL A 8 20.10 18.88 17.91
CA VAL A 8 20.04 19.70 16.67
C VAL A 8 18.86 20.68 16.72
N CYS A 9 17.70 20.26 17.22
CA CYS A 9 16.54 21.16 17.38
C CYS A 9 16.78 22.24 18.44
N ASN A 10 17.48 21.93 19.55
CA ASN A 10 17.84 22.93 20.56
C ASN A 10 18.90 23.93 20.06
N TRP A 11 19.77 23.54 19.13
CA TRP A 11 20.77 24.45 18.56
C TRP A 11 20.13 25.49 17.63
N LEU A 12 19.13 25.10 16.83
CA LEU A 12 18.40 26.01 15.93
C LEU A 12 17.46 26.97 16.69
N ALA A 13 16.90 26.56 17.83
CA ALA A 13 16.05 27.42 18.65
C ALA A 13 16.81 28.56 19.35
N LEU A 14 18.11 28.38 19.63
CA LEU A 14 18.94 29.35 20.36
C LEU A 14 19.58 30.45 19.49
N HIS A 15 19.53 30.35 18.16
CA HIS A 15 20.23 31.29 17.25
C HIS A 15 19.31 32.15 16.37
N SER A 16 18.04 32.31 16.77
CA SER A 16 17.12 33.28 16.17
C SER A 16 17.53 34.72 16.52
N PHE A 17 18.52 35.26 15.81
CA PHE A 17 18.92 36.66 15.94
C PHE A 17 17.89 37.58 15.28
N GLN A 18 17.19 38.39 16.07
CA GLN A 18 16.49 39.59 15.57
C GLN A 18 17.50 40.74 15.39
N PRO A 19 17.44 41.51 14.29
CA PRO A 19 18.39 42.58 14.06
C PRO A 19 17.97 43.87 14.80
N GLN A 20 18.80 44.33 15.74
CA GLN A 20 18.82 45.73 16.16
C GLN A 20 19.80 46.51 15.28
N CYS A 21 19.31 47.56 14.63
CA CYS A 21 20.08 48.44 13.76
C CYS A 21 21.09 49.28 14.57
N TYR A 22 22.37 49.22 14.23
CA TYR A 22 23.37 50.24 14.57
C TYR A 22 24.02 50.77 13.28
N PRO A 23 24.21 52.10 13.14
CA PRO A 23 24.69 52.70 11.91
C PRO A 23 26.22 52.63 11.84
N GLY A 24 26.73 52.12 10.72
CA GLY A 24 28.14 52.25 10.33
C GLY A 24 28.92 50.94 10.30
N ILE A 25 28.74 50.15 9.23
CA ILE A 25 29.76 49.32 8.54
C ILE A 25 29.09 48.93 7.21
N SER A 26 29.34 49.66 6.12
CA SER A 26 28.62 49.49 4.85
C SER A 26 29.34 48.65 3.78
N THR A 27 30.41 47.93 4.09
CA THR A 27 31.20 47.24 3.04
C THR A 27 31.51 45.76 3.28
N SER A 28 31.07 45.15 4.39
CA SER A 28 31.31 43.70 4.65
C SER A 28 30.08 42.80 4.44
N TRP A 29 28.87 43.37 4.37
CA TRP A 29 27.62 42.59 4.33
C TRP A 29 27.33 41.90 2.99
N HIS A 30 27.79 42.45 1.87
CA HIS A 30 27.54 41.86 0.54
C HIS A 30 28.38 40.59 0.32
N THR A 31 29.61 40.56 0.83
CA THR A 31 30.51 39.40 0.71
C THR A 31 30.07 38.25 1.62
N ILE A 32 29.60 38.55 2.84
CA ILE A 32 29.09 37.53 3.77
C ILE A 32 27.79 36.91 3.25
N ASN A 33 26.86 37.71 2.70
CA ASN A 33 25.63 37.19 2.08
C ASN A 33 25.91 36.36 0.83
N PHE A 34 26.93 36.71 0.03
CA PHE A 34 27.29 35.95 -1.16
C PHE A 34 27.87 34.57 -0.81
N VAL A 35 28.75 34.50 0.20
CA VAL A 35 29.29 33.21 0.67
C VAL A 35 28.20 32.37 1.32
N TYR A 36 27.29 32.94 2.12
CA TYR A 36 26.18 32.20 2.72
C TYR A 36 25.16 31.71 1.69
N ARG A 37 24.81 32.52 0.69
CA ARG A 37 23.94 32.08 -0.42
C ARG A 37 24.59 31.01 -1.27
N SER A 38 25.89 31.12 -1.56
CA SER A 38 26.61 30.11 -2.33
C SER A 38 26.70 28.79 -1.55
N PHE A 39 26.91 28.84 -0.22
CA PHE A 39 26.92 27.65 0.64
C PHE A 39 25.54 26.99 0.76
N ILE A 40 24.46 27.77 0.90
CA ILE A 40 23.08 27.26 0.92
C ILE A 40 22.70 26.67 -0.44
N LEU A 41 23.06 27.31 -1.55
CA LEU A 41 22.81 26.78 -2.89
C LEU A 41 23.63 25.50 -3.17
N HIS A 42 24.85 25.40 -2.64
CA HIS A 42 25.67 24.20 -2.74
C HIS A 42 25.07 23.05 -1.91
N ILE A 43 24.65 23.30 -0.66
CA ILE A 43 23.94 22.33 0.18
C ILE A 43 22.61 21.90 -0.48
N CYS A 44 21.83 22.83 -1.04
CA CYS A 44 20.59 22.53 -1.77
C CYS A 44 20.83 21.77 -3.09
N SER A 45 22.02 21.87 -3.70
CA SER A 45 22.38 21.09 -4.90
C SER A 45 22.91 19.69 -4.58
N ILE A 46 23.41 19.48 -3.35
CA ILE A 46 23.94 18.20 -2.87
C ILE A 46 22.84 17.37 -2.18
N LEU A 47 21.83 18.01 -1.56
CA LEU A 47 20.70 17.33 -0.92
C LEU A 47 19.94 16.35 -1.86
N PRO A 48 19.68 16.67 -3.14
CA PRO A 48 19.09 15.70 -4.08
C PRO A 48 20.05 14.56 -4.46
N ARG A 49 21.38 14.78 -4.39
CA ARG A 49 22.40 13.76 -4.71
C ARG A 49 22.71 12.85 -3.53
N LEU A 50 22.54 13.34 -2.29
CA LEU A 50 22.54 12.50 -1.08
C LEU A 50 21.27 11.63 -1.00
N HIS A 51 20.16 12.06 -1.61
CA HIS A 51 18.93 11.28 -1.74
C HIS A 51 19.09 10.06 -2.69
N GLU A 52 20.04 10.09 -3.63
CA GLU A 52 20.41 8.92 -4.46
C GLU A 52 21.41 7.99 -3.77
N PHE A 53 22.24 8.49 -2.84
CA PHE A 53 23.28 7.70 -2.18
C PHE A 53 22.81 7.01 -0.89
N TYR A 54 21.86 7.60 -0.16
CA TYR A 54 21.16 6.95 0.95
C TYR A 54 19.83 6.38 0.45
N GLY A 55 19.92 5.35 -0.39
CA GLY A 55 18.78 4.49 -0.68
C GLY A 55 18.15 4.01 0.63
N SER A 56 16.85 4.23 0.76
CA SER A 56 16.02 4.06 1.96
C SER A 56 15.94 5.33 2.82
N THR A 57 15.14 6.29 2.38
CA THR A 57 14.17 6.85 3.32
C THR A 57 13.50 5.65 3.95
N ILE A 58 13.83 5.35 5.21
CA ILE A 58 13.01 4.50 6.05
C ILE A 58 11.70 5.28 6.14
N CYS A 59 10.82 5.05 5.18
CA CYS A 59 9.43 5.40 5.27
C CYS A 59 8.95 4.55 6.44
N LEU A 60 9.06 5.13 7.63
CA LEU A 60 8.44 4.63 8.83
C LEU A 60 6.97 4.59 8.47
N SER A 61 6.49 3.44 8.00
CA SER A 61 5.09 3.24 7.71
C SER A 61 4.35 3.50 9.01
N ILE A 62 3.68 4.64 9.07
CA ILE A 62 2.92 5.11 10.21
C ILE A 62 1.59 4.39 10.15
N MET A 63 1.34 3.54 11.14
CA MET A 63 0.07 2.88 11.33
C MET A 63 -0.66 3.52 12.51
N HIS A 64 -1.97 3.72 12.35
CA HIS A 64 -2.87 4.03 13.45
C HIS A 64 -3.70 2.80 13.78
N LEU A 65 -3.94 2.54 15.07
CA LEU A 65 -4.76 1.41 15.53
C LEU A 65 -5.86 1.93 16.45
N LEU A 66 -7.02 1.28 16.36
CA LEU A 66 -8.09 1.47 17.34
C LEU A 66 -7.87 0.55 18.53
N GLU A 67 -8.26 1.06 19.69
CA GLU A 67 -8.38 0.32 20.94
C GLU A 67 -9.84 0.35 21.37
N TYR A 68 -10.38 -0.81 21.73
CA TYR A 68 -11.72 -0.92 22.31
C TYR A 68 -11.61 -0.91 23.83
N ASP A 69 -12.23 0.06 24.50
CA ASP A 69 -12.22 0.13 25.96
C ASP A 69 -13.44 -0.57 26.58
N ASP A 70 -13.31 -0.93 27.87
CA ASP A 70 -14.36 -1.60 28.66
C ASP A 70 -15.68 -0.79 28.75
N ARG A 71 -15.65 0.49 28.35
CA ARG A 71 -16.82 1.39 28.33
C ARG A 71 -17.46 1.47 26.94
N GLY A 72 -16.97 0.69 25.98
CA GLY A 72 -17.46 0.66 24.60
C GLY A 72 -17.05 1.88 23.77
N HIS A 73 -16.00 2.60 24.16
CA HIS A 73 -15.41 3.68 23.36
C HIS A 73 -14.21 3.19 22.56
N PHE A 74 -13.90 3.95 21.51
CA PHE A 74 -12.73 3.73 20.68
C PHE A 74 -11.65 4.76 21.02
N GLY A 75 -10.50 4.28 21.45
CA GLY A 75 -9.25 5.04 21.46
C GLY A 75 -8.53 4.92 20.13
N LEU A 76 -7.74 5.92 19.76
CA LEU A 76 -6.88 5.87 18.58
C LEU A 76 -5.40 6.02 19.00
N ILE A 77 -4.64 4.95 18.82
CA ILE A 77 -3.18 4.99 18.95
C ILE A 77 -2.60 5.41 17.62
N ARG A 78 -1.74 6.42 17.63
CA ARG A 78 -1.26 7.07 16.42
C ARG A 78 0.24 6.93 16.24
N ASN A 79 0.68 7.01 14.98
CA ASN A 79 2.09 7.12 14.62
C ASN A 79 2.93 5.94 15.12
N ILE A 80 2.38 4.72 15.02
CA ILE A 80 3.10 3.52 15.41
C ILE A 80 4.12 3.21 14.32
N ALA A 81 5.40 3.21 14.69
CA ALA A 81 6.48 2.83 13.80
C ALA A 81 6.38 1.34 13.45
N SER A 82 6.79 0.95 12.24
CA SER A 82 6.63 -0.42 11.76
C SER A 82 7.30 -1.50 12.62
N SER A 83 8.35 -1.16 13.39
CA SER A 83 9.02 -2.06 14.33
C SER A 83 8.21 -2.33 15.61
N ASP A 84 7.25 -1.46 15.91
CA ASP A 84 6.59 -1.39 17.21
C ASP A 84 5.09 -1.72 17.10
N ILE A 85 4.65 -2.20 15.93
CA ILE A 85 3.24 -2.56 15.69
C ILE A 85 2.89 -3.77 16.57
N PRO A 86 1.95 -3.64 17.53
CA PRO A 86 1.52 -4.75 18.37
C PRO A 86 0.72 -5.77 17.56
N LYS A 87 0.32 -6.90 18.15
CA LYS A 87 -0.67 -7.77 17.49
C LYS A 87 -2.01 -7.03 17.38
N TYR A 88 -2.65 -7.11 16.21
CA TYR A 88 -3.93 -6.47 15.93
C TYR A 88 -4.84 -7.36 15.07
N ALA A 89 -6.15 -7.12 15.16
CA ALA A 89 -7.12 -7.58 14.18
C ALA A 89 -7.30 -6.54 13.05
N ILE A 90 -7.75 -6.96 11.87
CA ILE A 90 -8.02 -6.05 10.76
C ILE A 90 -9.43 -6.30 10.22
N LEU A 91 -10.17 -5.21 9.92
CA LEU A 91 -11.53 -5.29 9.40
C LEU A 91 -11.56 -5.12 7.88
N SER A 92 -11.95 -6.19 7.19
CA SER A 92 -12.36 -6.15 5.79
C SER A 92 -13.87 -5.93 5.70
N HIS A 93 -14.31 -4.96 4.90
CA HIS A 93 -15.73 -4.62 4.82
C HIS A 93 -16.07 -3.81 3.56
N THR A 94 -17.36 -3.62 3.30
CA THR A 94 -17.84 -2.73 2.24
C THR A 94 -18.25 -1.38 2.82
N TRP A 95 -17.84 -0.30 2.16
CA TRP A 95 -18.25 1.04 2.55
C TRP A 95 -19.75 1.26 2.24
N GLY A 96 -20.41 2.00 3.12
CA GLY A 96 -21.72 2.59 2.91
C GLY A 96 -21.62 3.93 2.15
N ALA A 97 -22.62 4.78 2.31
CA ALA A 97 -22.54 6.16 1.83
C ALA A 97 -21.52 6.95 2.68
N ASP A 98 -20.80 7.90 2.06
CA ASP A 98 -19.71 8.64 2.72
C ASP A 98 -20.16 9.33 4.02
N LYS A 99 -21.40 9.82 4.10
CA LYS A 99 -21.98 10.44 5.30
C LYS A 99 -22.17 9.45 6.47
N ASP A 100 -22.35 8.18 6.15
CA ASP A 100 -22.63 7.12 7.12
C ASP A 100 -21.34 6.46 7.60
N GLU A 101 -20.19 6.82 7.03
CA GLU A 101 -18.87 6.27 7.35
C GLU A 101 -18.19 7.00 8.51
N VAL A 102 -17.77 6.27 9.53
CA VAL A 102 -16.95 6.79 10.63
C VAL A 102 -15.54 7.02 10.09
N THR A 103 -15.12 8.27 10.17
CA THR A 103 -13.83 8.73 9.65
C THR A 103 -12.80 8.86 10.75
N PHE A 104 -11.54 9.03 10.37
CA PHE A 104 -10.43 9.33 11.28
C PHE A 104 -10.73 10.56 12.15
N GLN A 105 -11.29 11.61 11.54
CA GLN A 105 -11.66 12.84 12.22
C GLN A 105 -12.82 12.66 13.21
N ASP A 106 -13.74 11.72 12.95
CA ASP A 106 -14.81 11.40 13.88
C ASP A 106 -14.25 10.75 15.16
N ILE A 107 -13.31 9.80 15.01
CA ILE A 107 -12.67 9.15 16.16
C ILE A 107 -11.89 10.18 17.01
N ILE A 108 -11.08 11.04 16.37
CA ILE A 108 -10.33 12.09 17.08
C ILE A 108 -11.26 13.03 17.87
N LYS A 109 -12.42 13.35 17.32
CA LYS A 109 -13.41 14.25 17.94
C LYS A 109 -14.40 13.52 18.84
N SER A 110 -14.23 12.20 19.03
CA SER A 110 -15.16 11.33 19.75
C SER A 110 -16.62 11.43 19.26
N LYS A 111 -16.79 11.56 17.93
CA LYS A 111 -18.06 11.63 17.21
C LYS A 111 -18.35 10.33 16.43
N GLY A 112 -19.45 10.30 15.69
CA GLY A 112 -19.76 9.24 14.74
C GLY A 112 -20.50 8.04 15.32
N LYS A 113 -20.87 8.07 16.62
CA LYS A 113 -21.72 7.03 17.25
C LYS A 113 -23.11 6.94 16.61
N ASP A 114 -23.58 8.04 16.04
CA ASP A 114 -24.83 8.20 15.31
C ASP A 114 -24.76 7.66 13.87
N LYS A 115 -23.56 7.38 13.35
CA LYS A 115 -23.37 6.89 11.99
C LYS A 115 -23.63 5.40 11.89
N THR A 116 -24.30 4.98 10.83
CA THR A 116 -24.63 3.56 10.57
C THR A 116 -23.42 2.64 10.58
N SER A 117 -22.27 3.10 10.08
CA SER A 117 -21.04 2.31 10.05
C SER A 117 -20.38 2.14 11.43
N TYR A 118 -20.83 2.83 12.48
CA TYR A 118 -20.33 2.60 13.84
C TYR A 118 -20.54 1.14 14.28
N ARG A 119 -21.60 0.49 13.77
CA ARG A 119 -21.91 -0.92 14.05
C ARG A 119 -20.78 -1.89 13.68
N LYS A 120 -20.09 -1.66 12.55
CA LYS A 120 -19.00 -2.55 12.10
C LYS A 120 -17.72 -2.34 12.92
N LEU A 121 -17.48 -1.13 13.41
CA LEU A 121 -16.39 -0.86 14.36
C LEU A 121 -16.67 -1.55 15.70
N LYS A 122 -17.90 -1.44 16.20
CA LYS A 122 -18.32 -2.11 17.44
C LYS A 122 -18.18 -3.63 17.33
N PHE A 123 -18.69 -4.21 16.24
CA PHE A 123 -18.47 -5.62 15.94
C PHE A 123 -16.98 -6.00 15.95
N CYS A 124 -16.14 -5.23 15.26
CA CYS A 124 -14.71 -5.52 15.16
C CYS A 124 -14.00 -5.46 16.52
N GLY A 125 -14.29 -4.43 17.33
CA GLY A 125 -13.75 -4.29 18.68
C GLY A 125 -14.17 -5.45 19.60
N GLU A 126 -15.46 -5.77 19.62
CA GLU A 126 -15.97 -6.90 20.42
C GLU A 126 -15.41 -8.25 19.97
N GLN A 127 -15.25 -8.47 18.67
CA GLN A 127 -14.68 -9.72 18.15
C GLN A 127 -13.17 -9.81 18.43
N ALA A 128 -12.44 -8.71 18.26
CA ALA A 128 -11.03 -8.63 18.63
C ALA A 128 -10.82 -8.94 20.12
N GLU A 129 -11.65 -8.38 21.00
CA GLU A 129 -11.64 -8.66 22.44
C GLU A 129 -11.85 -10.15 22.74
N ARG A 130 -12.85 -10.80 22.11
CA ARG A 130 -13.11 -12.24 22.25
C ARG A 130 -11.89 -13.09 21.85
N ASP A 131 -11.15 -12.64 20.85
CA ASP A 131 -9.95 -13.33 20.35
C ASP A 131 -8.67 -12.90 21.08
N GLY A 132 -8.77 -12.11 22.15
CA GLY A 132 -7.64 -11.67 22.98
C GLY A 132 -6.76 -10.61 22.30
N LEU A 133 -7.31 -9.86 21.34
CA LEU A 133 -6.63 -8.78 20.62
C LEU A 133 -7.12 -7.42 21.12
N ARG A 134 -6.21 -6.66 21.74
CA ARG A 134 -6.51 -5.31 22.25
C ARG A 134 -6.68 -4.27 21.15
N TYR A 135 -6.03 -4.48 20.01
CA TYR A 135 -5.95 -3.50 18.93
C TYR A 135 -6.58 -4.03 17.66
N PHE A 136 -7.19 -3.13 16.89
CA PHE A 136 -7.71 -3.46 15.57
C PHE A 136 -7.58 -2.29 14.59
N TRP A 137 -7.62 -2.60 13.30
CA TRP A 137 -7.47 -1.62 12.22
C TRP A 137 -8.69 -1.62 11.30
N VAL A 138 -9.11 -0.42 10.92
CA VAL A 138 -10.20 -0.18 9.97
C VAL A 138 -9.81 0.99 9.06
N ASP A 139 -9.74 0.75 7.75
CA ASP A 139 -9.28 1.74 6.74
C ASP A 139 -10.07 3.07 6.77
N THR A 140 -11.35 3.04 7.16
CA THR A 140 -12.18 4.24 7.19
C THR A 140 -11.76 5.26 8.25
N CYS A 141 -11.21 4.79 9.37
CA CYS A 141 -10.89 5.62 10.52
C CYS A 141 -9.48 5.45 11.09
N CYS A 142 -8.67 4.54 10.55
CA CYS A 142 -7.24 4.39 10.87
C CYS A 142 -6.33 5.05 9.82
N ILE A 143 -6.89 5.64 8.76
CA ILE A 143 -6.15 6.42 7.76
C ILE A 143 -6.71 7.85 7.77
N ASP A 144 -5.85 8.84 7.97
CA ASP A 144 -6.19 10.25 7.74
C ASP A 144 -6.25 10.55 6.24
N LYS A 145 -7.45 10.38 5.68
CA LYS A 145 -7.74 10.67 4.28
C LYS A 145 -7.62 12.17 3.92
N SER A 146 -7.41 13.06 4.89
CA SER A 146 -7.08 14.46 4.59
C SER A 146 -5.61 14.67 4.22
N SER A 147 -4.75 13.68 4.50
CA SER A 147 -3.32 13.69 4.18
C SER A 147 -3.04 12.84 2.94
N SER A 148 -2.73 13.47 1.80
CA SER A 148 -2.38 12.76 0.57
C SER A 148 -1.11 11.92 0.70
N ALA A 149 -0.17 12.37 1.54
CA ALA A 149 1.03 11.61 1.88
C ALA A 149 0.67 10.31 2.62
N GLU A 150 -0.22 10.39 3.61
CA GLU A 150 -0.66 9.22 4.39
C GLU A 150 -1.50 8.26 3.54
N ILE A 151 -2.36 8.75 2.65
CA ILE A 151 -3.08 7.89 1.69
C ILE A 151 -2.10 7.09 0.84
N THR A 152 -1.09 7.77 0.29
CA THR A 152 -0.08 7.13 -0.58
C THR A 152 0.70 6.06 0.17
N GLU A 153 1.14 6.38 1.39
CA GLU A 153 1.86 5.47 2.26
C GLU A 153 0.99 4.27 2.68
N SER A 154 -0.27 4.53 3.02
CA SER A 154 -1.24 3.53 3.47
C SER A 154 -1.55 2.52 2.37
N ILE A 155 -1.83 2.97 1.15
CA ILE A 155 -2.13 2.07 0.03
C ILE A 155 -0.90 1.23 -0.34
N ASN A 156 0.30 1.80 -0.32
CA ASN A 156 1.54 1.04 -0.55
C ASN A 156 1.84 0.06 0.62
N SER A 157 1.26 0.27 1.80
CA SER A 157 1.45 -0.57 2.99
C SER A 157 0.31 -1.57 3.24
N MET A 158 -0.85 -1.39 2.61
CA MET A 158 -2.10 -2.08 2.92
C MET A 158 -1.95 -3.59 2.87
N PHE A 159 -1.34 -4.14 1.81
CA PHE A 159 -1.09 -5.58 1.70
C PHE A 159 -0.32 -6.12 2.90
N ARG A 160 0.75 -5.43 3.31
CA ARG A 160 1.57 -5.81 4.46
C ARG A 160 0.80 -5.69 5.77
N TRP A 161 -0.07 -4.69 5.91
CA TRP A 161 -0.94 -4.56 7.08
C TRP A 161 -1.97 -5.68 7.16
N TYR A 162 -2.51 -6.15 6.03
CA TYR A 162 -3.36 -7.34 6.02
C TYR A 162 -2.56 -8.63 6.28
N GLU A 163 -1.37 -8.77 5.69
CA GLU A 163 -0.48 -9.91 5.89
C GLU A 163 -0.06 -10.10 7.35
N ASN A 164 0.26 -9.00 8.03
CA ASN A 164 0.74 -9.02 9.42
C ASN A 164 -0.39 -9.02 10.47
N ALA A 165 -1.65 -8.88 10.06
CA ALA A 165 -2.77 -8.95 11.00
C ALA A 165 -2.87 -10.35 11.61
N ALA A 166 -3.15 -10.42 12.91
CA ALA A 166 -3.36 -11.69 13.61
C ALA A 166 -4.65 -12.39 13.13
N LYS A 167 -5.69 -11.59 12.90
CA LYS A 167 -7.00 -12.01 12.39
C LYS A 167 -7.52 -10.96 11.41
N CYS A 168 -8.06 -11.39 10.28
CA CYS A 168 -8.85 -10.57 9.38
C CYS A 168 -10.33 -10.94 9.52
N TYR A 169 -11.15 -10.00 9.99
CA TYR A 169 -12.59 -10.18 10.06
C TYR A 169 -13.24 -9.56 8.84
N VAL A 170 -13.93 -10.38 8.05
CA VAL A 170 -14.75 -9.93 6.92
C VAL A 170 -16.17 -9.71 7.40
N TYR A 171 -16.61 -8.46 7.46
CA TYR A 171 -17.97 -8.11 7.89
C TYR A 171 -18.89 -7.86 6.70
N LEU A 172 -19.78 -8.84 6.44
CA LEU A 172 -20.73 -8.84 5.33
C LEU A 172 -22.05 -8.17 5.73
N SER A 173 -22.10 -6.85 5.53
CA SER A 173 -23.24 -6.01 5.92
C SER A 173 -24.58 -6.35 5.25
N ASP A 174 -24.53 -7.08 4.12
CA ASP A 174 -25.63 -7.45 3.24
C ASP A 174 -25.99 -8.94 3.30
N VAL A 175 -25.34 -9.69 4.21
CA VAL A 175 -25.69 -11.08 4.51
C VAL A 175 -26.33 -11.10 5.89
N THR A 176 -27.45 -11.80 6.03
CA THR A 176 -28.16 -11.95 7.32
C THR A 176 -28.49 -13.41 7.53
N THR A 177 -28.30 -13.89 8.75
CA THR A 177 -28.69 -15.25 9.17
C THR A 177 -29.86 -15.16 10.15
N ASN A 178 -30.74 -16.16 10.13
CA ASN A 178 -31.75 -16.32 11.17
C ASN A 178 -31.11 -16.98 12.39
N ASN A 179 -31.51 -16.55 13.60
CA ASN A 179 -30.91 -17.04 14.84
C ASN A 179 -31.03 -18.55 15.05
N TYR A 180 -32.04 -19.19 14.45
CA TYR A 180 -32.34 -20.62 14.58
C TYR A 180 -31.52 -21.53 13.64
N ASP A 181 -30.94 -20.98 12.55
CA ASP A 181 -30.35 -21.76 11.45
C ASP A 181 -28.86 -21.47 11.23
N GLN A 182 -28.13 -21.05 12.27
CA GLN A 182 -26.71 -20.64 12.16
C GLN A 182 -25.82 -21.72 11.53
N THR A 183 -26.13 -23.00 11.73
CA THR A 183 -25.37 -24.14 11.19
C THR A 183 -25.85 -24.58 9.81
N ASN A 184 -27.00 -24.07 9.33
CA ASN A 184 -27.54 -24.48 8.05
C ASN A 184 -26.93 -23.63 6.93
N PHE A 185 -25.81 -24.12 6.39
CA PHE A 185 -25.10 -23.52 5.26
C PHE A 185 -26.06 -23.11 4.11
N SER A 186 -27.07 -23.92 3.83
CA SER A 186 -28.06 -23.68 2.77
C SER A 186 -28.90 -22.41 2.97
N SER A 187 -29.07 -21.92 4.21
CA SER A 187 -29.95 -20.77 4.48
C SER A 187 -29.31 -19.44 4.09
N TRP A 188 -27.98 -19.31 4.24
CA TRP A 188 -27.26 -18.05 4.03
C TRP A 188 -26.31 -18.06 2.84
N GLN A 189 -25.94 -19.23 2.32
CA GLN A 189 -25.04 -19.36 1.17
C GLN A 189 -25.49 -18.54 -0.06
N PRO A 190 -26.79 -18.48 -0.44
CA PRO A 190 -27.20 -17.68 -1.57
C PRO A 190 -26.95 -16.17 -1.39
N ALA A 191 -27.10 -15.65 -0.16
CA ALA A 191 -26.82 -14.26 0.16
C ALA A 191 -25.32 -14.00 0.22
N PHE A 192 -24.55 -14.93 0.79
CA PHE A 192 -23.08 -14.89 0.80
C PHE A 192 -22.53 -14.79 -0.62
N CYS A 193 -22.92 -15.68 -1.53
CA CYS A 193 -22.45 -15.68 -2.92
C CYS A 193 -22.79 -14.40 -3.69
N LYS A 194 -23.84 -13.66 -3.27
CA LYS A 194 -24.28 -12.40 -3.87
C LYS A 194 -23.77 -11.16 -3.14
N SER A 195 -22.98 -11.32 -2.09
CA SER A 195 -22.51 -10.18 -1.31
C SER A 195 -21.70 -9.23 -2.17
N ARG A 196 -21.96 -7.93 -2.04
CA ARG A 196 -21.21 -6.85 -2.67
C ARG A 196 -19.73 -6.87 -2.31
N TRP A 197 -19.35 -7.54 -1.22
CA TRP A 197 -17.96 -7.69 -0.84
C TRP A 197 -17.15 -8.32 -1.99
N PHE A 198 -17.66 -9.36 -2.63
CA PHE A 198 -16.99 -10.06 -3.73
C PHE A 198 -16.79 -9.22 -5.01
N THR A 199 -17.51 -8.11 -5.14
CA THR A 199 -17.38 -7.22 -6.30
C THR A 199 -16.38 -6.09 -6.05
N ARG A 200 -15.79 -5.93 -4.86
CA ARG A 200 -14.85 -4.83 -4.60
C ARG A 200 -13.43 -5.17 -5.05
N GLY A 201 -12.75 -4.26 -5.74
CA GLY A 201 -11.37 -4.48 -6.20
C GLY A 201 -10.38 -4.75 -5.05
N TRP A 202 -10.54 -4.03 -3.94
CA TRP A 202 -9.63 -4.12 -2.79
C TRP A 202 -9.64 -5.47 -2.08
N ILE A 203 -10.70 -6.30 -2.23
CA ILE A 203 -10.77 -7.62 -1.56
C ILE A 203 -9.59 -8.52 -1.87
N LEU A 204 -8.93 -8.33 -3.01
CA LEU A 204 -7.80 -9.15 -3.40
C LEU A 204 -6.72 -9.12 -2.34
N GLN A 205 -6.38 -7.93 -1.84
CA GLN A 205 -5.40 -7.81 -0.76
C GLN A 205 -5.98 -8.31 0.57
N GLU A 206 -7.26 -8.01 0.83
CA GLU A 206 -7.93 -8.34 2.09
C GLU A 206 -8.16 -9.85 2.29
N LEU A 207 -8.23 -10.61 1.19
CA LEU A 207 -8.42 -12.06 1.18
C LEU A 207 -7.10 -12.84 1.07
N LEU A 208 -6.19 -12.39 0.19
CA LEU A 208 -4.97 -13.13 -0.12
C LEU A 208 -3.83 -12.84 0.84
N ALA A 209 -3.73 -11.62 1.38
CA ALA A 209 -2.62 -11.27 2.25
C ALA A 209 -2.71 -11.91 3.64
N PRO A 210 -3.85 -11.88 4.36
CA PRO A 210 -3.93 -12.42 5.71
C PRO A 210 -3.85 -13.94 5.73
N ARG A 211 -3.20 -14.47 6.77
CA ARG A 211 -3.17 -15.92 7.04
C ARG A 211 -4.52 -16.44 7.54
N SER A 212 -5.19 -15.68 8.42
CA SER A 212 -6.50 -16.01 8.98
C SER A 212 -7.56 -15.02 8.50
N VAL A 213 -8.58 -15.51 7.81
CA VAL A 213 -9.74 -14.71 7.36
C VAL A 213 -11.02 -15.41 7.82
N GLU A 214 -11.86 -14.68 8.55
CA GLU A 214 -13.12 -15.18 9.11
C GLU A 214 -14.28 -14.31 8.64
N PHE A 215 -15.34 -14.94 8.16
CA PHE A 215 -16.49 -14.28 7.53
C PHE A 215 -17.64 -14.18 8.51
N PHE A 216 -18.14 -12.97 8.73
CA PHE A 216 -19.24 -12.68 9.62
C PHE A 216 -20.37 -12.00 8.86
N CYS A 217 -21.61 -12.38 9.16
CA CYS A 217 -22.79 -11.69 8.63
C CYS A 217 -23.13 -10.44 9.45
N SER A 218 -24.15 -9.70 9.00
CA SER A 218 -24.54 -8.39 9.52
C SER A 218 -25.05 -8.36 10.97
N ASN A 219 -25.34 -9.53 11.57
CA ASN A 219 -25.69 -9.67 12.98
C ASN A 219 -24.50 -10.17 13.84
N GLY A 220 -23.29 -10.22 13.26
CA GLY A 220 -22.05 -10.59 13.94
C GLY A 220 -21.84 -12.09 14.14
N LYS A 221 -22.60 -12.95 13.45
CA LYS A 221 -22.40 -14.42 13.50
C LYS A 221 -21.37 -14.89 12.49
N LEU A 222 -20.51 -15.81 12.92
CA LEU A 222 -19.52 -16.48 12.08
C LEU A 222 -20.22 -17.38 11.07
N LEU A 223 -19.90 -17.20 9.79
CA LEU A 223 -20.36 -18.03 8.66
C LEU A 223 -19.37 -19.13 8.33
N GLY A 224 -18.08 -18.85 8.54
CA GLY A 224 -16.97 -19.74 8.23
C GLY A 224 -15.67 -18.95 8.11
N ASP A 225 -14.62 -19.63 7.70
CA ASP A 225 -13.28 -19.09 7.48
C ASP A 225 -12.78 -19.39 6.06
N LYS A 226 -11.58 -18.90 5.74
CA LYS A 226 -10.97 -19.08 4.42
C LYS A 226 -10.82 -20.54 4.00
N GLU A 227 -10.65 -21.45 4.95
CA GLU A 227 -10.46 -22.88 4.69
C GLU A 227 -11.80 -23.59 4.46
N SER A 228 -12.74 -23.42 5.38
CA SER A 228 -14.09 -24.02 5.31
C SER A 228 -14.92 -23.50 4.12
N LEU A 229 -14.68 -22.27 3.66
CA LEU A 229 -15.38 -21.65 2.52
C LEU A 229 -14.57 -21.67 1.22
N GLN A 230 -13.44 -22.39 1.18
CA GLN A 230 -12.50 -22.34 0.05
C GLN A 230 -13.17 -22.62 -1.30
N GLN A 231 -14.05 -23.63 -1.38
CA GLN A 231 -14.72 -23.98 -2.64
C GLN A 231 -15.57 -22.81 -3.16
N GLN A 232 -16.36 -22.22 -2.29
CA GLN A 232 -17.24 -21.10 -2.64
C GLN A 232 -16.43 -19.86 -2.98
N LEU A 233 -15.36 -19.58 -2.22
CA LEU A 233 -14.44 -18.48 -2.53
C LEU A 233 -13.83 -18.64 -3.92
N HIS A 234 -13.37 -19.84 -4.28
CA HIS A 234 -12.85 -20.13 -5.61
C HIS A 234 -13.91 -19.91 -6.70
N GLU A 235 -15.11 -20.44 -6.53
CA GLU A 235 -16.21 -20.31 -7.50
C GLU A 235 -16.64 -18.86 -7.72
N ILE A 236 -16.74 -18.06 -6.65
CA ILE A 236 -17.20 -16.67 -6.73
C ILE A 236 -16.09 -15.77 -7.29
N THR A 237 -14.85 -15.95 -6.82
CA THR A 237 -13.76 -15.00 -7.10
C THR A 237 -12.96 -15.36 -8.34
N GLY A 238 -12.96 -16.64 -8.75
CA GLY A 238 -12.06 -17.18 -9.77
C GLY A 238 -10.61 -17.35 -9.30
N ILE A 239 -10.32 -17.12 -8.01
CA ILE A 239 -8.99 -17.27 -7.42
C ILE A 239 -8.74 -18.75 -7.13
N GLU A 240 -7.58 -19.23 -7.53
CA GLU A 240 -7.12 -20.60 -7.37
C GLU A 240 -7.09 -21.00 -5.89
N LYS A 241 -7.59 -22.20 -5.59
CA LYS A 241 -7.64 -22.73 -4.21
C LYS A 241 -6.29 -22.69 -3.50
N SER A 242 -5.21 -22.95 -4.24
CA SER A 242 -3.86 -22.93 -3.70
C SER A 242 -3.39 -21.51 -3.34
N ALA A 243 -3.81 -20.49 -4.09
CA ALA A 243 -3.59 -19.09 -3.69
C ALA A 243 -4.35 -18.76 -2.40
N LEU A 244 -5.60 -19.24 -2.26
CA LEU A 244 -6.39 -19.08 -1.03
C LEU A 244 -5.75 -19.78 0.17
N GLN A 245 -5.01 -20.88 -0.06
CA GLN A 245 -4.22 -21.61 0.96
C GLN A 245 -2.90 -20.92 1.32
N GLY A 246 -2.54 -19.82 0.66
CA GLY A 246 -1.30 -19.07 0.94
C GLY A 246 -0.09 -19.56 0.14
N GLN A 247 -0.29 -20.25 -0.99
CA GLN A 247 0.79 -20.44 -1.96
C GLN A 247 1.36 -19.07 -2.36
N ASN A 248 2.68 -19.01 -2.55
CA ASN A 248 3.33 -17.74 -2.87
C ASN A 248 2.76 -17.16 -4.18
N LEU A 249 2.27 -15.91 -4.11
CA LEU A 249 1.64 -15.24 -5.25
C LEU A 249 2.59 -15.12 -6.47
N SER A 250 3.91 -15.14 -6.28
CA SER A 250 4.85 -15.12 -7.41
C SER A 250 4.88 -16.41 -8.23
N GLU A 251 4.33 -17.51 -7.72
CA GLU A 251 4.21 -18.78 -8.46
C GLU A 251 3.07 -18.76 -9.49
N PHE A 252 2.16 -17.79 -9.39
CA PHE A 252 1.10 -17.57 -10.36
C PHE A 252 1.56 -16.60 -11.46
N SER A 253 1.13 -16.86 -12.69
CA SER A 253 1.49 -16.03 -13.83
C SER A 253 0.97 -14.59 -13.66
N VAL A 254 1.57 -13.66 -14.40
CA VAL A 254 1.10 -12.27 -14.43
C VAL A 254 -0.36 -12.20 -14.88
N ASP A 255 -0.71 -12.96 -15.92
CA ASP A 255 -2.07 -12.98 -16.47
C ASP A 255 -3.09 -13.57 -15.51
N GLN A 256 -2.72 -14.62 -14.75
CA GLN A 256 -3.59 -15.18 -13.70
C GLN A 256 -3.88 -14.13 -12.63
N ARG A 257 -2.84 -13.48 -12.10
CA ARG A 257 -3.01 -12.46 -11.05
C ARG A 257 -3.79 -11.23 -11.52
N ILE A 258 -3.58 -10.79 -12.77
CA ILE A 258 -4.41 -9.73 -13.38
C ILE A 258 -5.84 -10.22 -13.56
N SER A 259 -6.06 -11.49 -13.93
CA SER A 259 -7.40 -12.03 -14.15
C SER A 259 -8.29 -11.99 -12.90
N TRP A 260 -7.69 -12.01 -11.70
CA TRP A 260 -8.42 -11.91 -10.44
C TRP A 260 -9.12 -10.56 -10.23
N THR A 261 -8.79 -9.52 -11.00
CA THR A 261 -9.51 -8.24 -10.96
C THR A 261 -10.79 -8.23 -11.81
N ARG A 262 -11.05 -9.28 -12.59
CA ARG A 262 -12.23 -9.35 -13.45
C ARG A 262 -13.50 -9.29 -12.60
N ASN A 263 -14.51 -8.60 -13.13
CA ASN A 263 -15.82 -8.41 -12.49
C ASN A 263 -15.74 -7.72 -11.12
N ARG A 264 -14.72 -6.88 -10.91
CA ARG A 264 -14.58 -6.05 -9.71
C ARG A 264 -14.64 -4.57 -10.02
N ASP A 265 -15.29 -3.86 -9.10
CA ASP A 265 -15.56 -2.44 -9.09
C ASP A 265 -14.74 -1.73 -8.03
N THR A 266 -14.38 -0.50 -8.34
CA THR A 266 -13.63 0.39 -7.46
C THR A 266 -14.29 1.77 -7.45
N LYS A 267 -14.08 2.55 -6.37
CA LYS A 267 -14.62 3.91 -6.26
C LYS A 267 -13.92 4.84 -7.26
N HIS A 268 -12.60 4.76 -7.30
CA HIS A 268 -11.77 5.42 -8.31
C HIS A 268 -11.34 4.41 -9.36
N GLU A 269 -11.33 4.81 -10.63
CA GLU A 269 -11.01 3.90 -11.73
C GLU A 269 -9.56 3.38 -11.65
N GLU A 270 -8.65 4.19 -11.12
CA GLU A 270 -7.22 3.88 -10.91
C GLU A 270 -7.00 2.80 -9.84
N ASP A 271 -7.90 2.68 -8.86
CA ASP A 271 -7.80 1.68 -7.80
C ASP A 271 -7.86 0.24 -8.35
N LYS A 272 -8.35 0.03 -9.59
CA LYS A 272 -8.25 -1.27 -10.25
C LYS A 272 -6.79 -1.70 -10.44
N ALA A 273 -5.89 -0.75 -10.71
CA ALA A 273 -4.46 -1.00 -10.76
C ALA A 273 -3.86 -0.99 -9.34
N TYR A 274 -4.25 -0.04 -8.48
CA TYR A 274 -3.63 0.09 -7.15
C TYR A 274 -3.95 -1.08 -6.20
N SER A 275 -5.12 -1.71 -6.36
CA SER A 275 -5.47 -2.94 -5.62
C SER A 275 -4.56 -4.13 -5.94
N LEU A 276 -3.76 -4.07 -7.02
CA LEU A 276 -2.81 -5.11 -7.39
C LEU A 276 -1.38 -4.90 -6.87
N LEU A 277 -1.06 -3.75 -6.26
CA LEU A 277 0.32 -3.43 -5.85
C LEU A 277 0.92 -4.50 -4.93
N GLY A 278 0.19 -4.91 -3.91
CA GLY A 278 0.59 -5.98 -2.99
C GLY A 278 0.69 -7.35 -3.64
N ILE A 279 -0.23 -7.67 -4.54
CA ILE A 279 -0.29 -8.93 -5.29
C ILE A 279 0.96 -9.12 -6.18
N PHE A 280 1.49 -8.02 -6.71
CA PHE A 280 2.73 -8.02 -7.48
C PHE A 280 3.98 -7.66 -6.67
N ASN A 281 3.83 -7.25 -5.41
CA ASN A 281 4.89 -6.74 -4.56
C ASN A 281 5.70 -5.64 -5.26
N VAL A 282 4.97 -4.61 -5.70
CA VAL A 282 5.48 -3.40 -6.35
C VAL A 282 4.96 -2.16 -5.63
N PHE A 283 5.65 -1.03 -5.80
CA PHE A 283 5.30 0.24 -5.17
C PHE A 283 5.32 1.33 -6.23
N MET A 284 4.34 2.22 -6.21
CA MET A 284 4.28 3.35 -7.15
C MET A 284 3.50 4.53 -6.55
N PRO A 285 3.78 5.77 -6.98
CA PRO A 285 2.98 6.93 -6.61
C PRO A 285 1.52 6.80 -7.06
N LEU A 286 0.59 7.22 -6.22
CA LEU A 286 -0.83 7.30 -6.57
C LEU A 286 -1.12 8.62 -7.27
N ILE A 287 -1.74 8.55 -8.44
CA ILE A 287 -2.13 9.71 -9.24
C ILE A 287 -3.60 9.54 -9.62
N TYR A 288 -4.50 9.95 -8.72
CA TYR A 288 -5.92 10.03 -9.03
C TYR A 288 -6.18 11.05 -10.14
N ALA A 289 -7.16 10.73 -11.01
CA ALA A 289 -7.45 11.39 -12.28
C ALA A 289 -6.45 11.10 -13.42
N GLU A 290 -5.51 10.16 -13.25
CA GLU A 290 -4.67 9.68 -14.37
C GLU A 290 -5.42 8.74 -15.32
N ARG A 291 -6.63 8.29 -14.97
CA ARG A 291 -7.42 7.26 -15.65
C ARG A 291 -6.88 5.85 -15.44
N ALA A 292 -7.79 4.87 -15.47
CA ALA A 292 -7.44 3.47 -15.21
C ALA A 292 -6.36 2.94 -16.15
N ASN A 293 -6.42 3.26 -17.45
CA ASN A 293 -5.49 2.77 -18.46
C ASN A 293 -4.04 3.24 -18.19
N HIS A 294 -3.84 4.49 -17.75
CA HIS A 294 -2.51 4.98 -17.42
C HIS A 294 -1.97 4.39 -16.12
N ALA A 295 -2.83 4.25 -15.10
CA ALA A 295 -2.47 3.57 -13.86
C ALA A 295 -2.04 2.11 -14.12
N PHE A 296 -2.76 1.38 -14.98
CA PHE A 296 -2.41 0.02 -15.41
C PHE A 296 -1.10 -0.04 -16.21
N SER A 297 -0.86 0.89 -17.13
CA SER A 297 0.41 0.96 -17.88
C SER A 297 1.60 1.13 -16.94
N ARG A 298 1.48 1.98 -15.92
CA ARG A 298 2.53 2.16 -14.91
C ARG A 298 2.71 0.91 -14.05
N LEU A 299 1.62 0.27 -13.64
CA LEU A 299 1.66 -1.00 -12.93
C LEU A 299 2.44 -2.06 -13.73
N GLN A 300 2.18 -2.19 -15.04
CA GLN A 300 2.89 -3.13 -15.91
C GLN A 300 4.40 -2.84 -15.99
N VAL A 301 4.79 -1.57 -16.05
CA VAL A 301 6.20 -1.16 -15.99
C VAL A 301 6.85 -1.61 -14.69
N GLU A 302 6.20 -1.39 -13.55
CA GLU A 302 6.73 -1.80 -12.24
C GLU A 302 6.82 -3.33 -12.10
N ILE A 303 5.84 -4.07 -12.61
CA ILE A 303 5.88 -5.54 -12.66
C ILE A 303 7.10 -6.01 -13.47
N GLY A 304 7.35 -5.43 -14.64
CA GLY A 304 8.51 -5.74 -15.47
C GLY A 304 9.84 -5.41 -14.79
N ASN A 305 9.93 -4.26 -14.13
CA ASN A 305 11.12 -3.85 -13.37
C ASN A 305 11.40 -4.80 -12.20
N ARG A 306 10.36 -5.24 -11.48
CA ARG A 306 10.49 -6.20 -10.38
C ARG A 306 10.98 -7.56 -10.84
N ALA A 307 10.46 -8.05 -11.98
CA ALA A 307 10.92 -9.30 -12.59
C ALA A 307 12.40 -9.23 -12.99
N ARG A 308 12.82 -8.13 -13.64
CA ARG A 308 14.22 -7.90 -14.01
C ARG A 308 15.16 -7.84 -12.80
N LYS A 309 14.72 -7.21 -11.70
CA LYS A 309 15.51 -7.14 -10.46
C LYS A 309 15.67 -8.52 -9.81
N ARG A 310 14.65 -9.37 -9.86
CA ARG A 310 14.73 -10.76 -9.37
C ARG A 310 15.74 -11.58 -10.17
N SER A 311 15.68 -11.54 -11.51
CA SER A 311 16.62 -12.30 -12.34
C SER A 311 18.07 -11.87 -12.15
N LEU A 312 18.34 -10.56 -12.00
CA LEU A 312 19.67 -10.05 -11.69
C LEU A 312 20.18 -10.54 -10.32
N ASN A 313 19.31 -10.56 -9.31
CA ASN A 313 19.64 -11.07 -7.99
C ASN A 313 19.97 -12.58 -8.04
N ASP A 314 19.19 -13.36 -8.78
CA ASP A 314 19.44 -14.81 -8.93
C ASP A 314 20.79 -15.05 -9.62
N LEU A 315 21.08 -14.35 -10.73
CA LEU A 315 22.38 -14.41 -11.41
C LEU A 315 23.55 -14.04 -10.48
N SER A 316 23.37 -13.02 -9.63
CA SER A 316 24.38 -12.63 -8.64
C SER A 316 24.59 -13.69 -7.56
N ALA A 317 23.52 -14.36 -7.11
CA ALA A 317 23.59 -15.44 -6.13
C ALA A 317 24.27 -16.70 -6.71
N PHE A 318 24.03 -17.02 -7.99
CA PHE A 318 24.76 -18.06 -8.72
C PHE A 318 26.25 -17.73 -8.85
N SER A 319 26.61 -16.47 -9.11
CA SER A 319 28.01 -16.04 -9.16
C SER A 319 28.72 -16.17 -7.80
N MET A 320 28.04 -15.88 -6.68
CA MET A 320 28.62 -16.03 -5.34
C MET A 320 28.74 -17.49 -4.89
N THR A 321 27.84 -18.38 -5.31
CA THR A 321 27.91 -19.82 -5.00
C THR A 321 28.97 -20.56 -5.84
N ALA A 322 29.35 -20.03 -7.00
CA ALA A 322 30.47 -20.52 -7.80
C ALA A 322 31.85 -20.20 -7.19
N PHE A 323 31.92 -19.26 -6.25
CA PHE A 323 33.13 -18.96 -5.46
C PHE A 323 33.12 -19.70 -4.12
N ASN A 324 33.13 -21.04 -4.15
CA ASN A 324 33.52 -21.83 -2.98
C ASN A 324 34.92 -22.43 -3.21
N PRO A 325 35.99 -21.85 -2.62
CA PRO A 325 37.37 -22.22 -2.93
C PRO A 325 37.81 -23.61 -2.41
N ASN A 326 36.90 -24.42 -1.84
CA ASN A 326 37.23 -25.69 -1.18
C ASN A 326 36.87 -26.98 -1.94
N LYS A 327 36.67 -26.95 -3.26
CA LYS A 327 36.65 -28.19 -4.07
C LYS A 327 37.67 -28.16 -5.19
N ARG A 328 38.87 -28.66 -4.89
CA ARG A 328 39.91 -28.99 -5.87
C ARG A 328 39.57 -30.34 -6.51
N SER A 329 38.77 -30.35 -7.57
CA SER A 329 38.66 -31.53 -8.44
C SER A 329 39.81 -31.54 -9.45
N LYS A 330 40.58 -32.63 -9.47
CA LYS A 330 41.66 -32.90 -10.42
C LYS A 330 41.10 -32.86 -11.86
N LEU A 331 41.70 -32.04 -12.72
CA LEU A 331 41.61 -32.21 -14.18
C LEU A 331 42.48 -33.40 -14.58
N SER A 332 41.89 -34.37 -15.29
CA SER A 332 42.61 -35.26 -16.21
C SER A 332 42.25 -34.84 -17.64
N HIS A 333 43.30 -34.68 -18.46
CA HIS A 333 43.23 -34.55 -19.91
C HIS A 333 42.36 -35.64 -20.53
N ASP A 334 41.54 -35.26 -21.51
CA ASP A 334 41.57 -35.95 -22.80
C ASP A 334 41.06 -35.04 -23.94
N GLN A 335 41.75 -35.15 -25.06
CA GLN A 335 41.53 -34.44 -26.32
C GLN A 335 40.46 -35.13 -27.16
N SER A 336 39.58 -34.39 -27.84
CA SER A 336 39.24 -34.68 -29.26
C SER A 336 38.32 -33.62 -29.89
N SER A 337 38.79 -33.10 -31.03
CA SER A 337 38.06 -32.75 -32.26
C SER A 337 36.92 -31.71 -32.24
N ILE A 338 37.26 -30.49 -32.69
CA ILE A 338 36.34 -29.58 -33.39
C ILE A 338 36.53 -29.85 -34.90
N GLN A 339 35.44 -30.15 -35.61
CA GLN A 339 35.35 -30.14 -37.07
C GLN A 339 34.46 -28.98 -37.54
N ASP A 340 34.88 -28.43 -38.67
CA ASP A 340 34.40 -27.26 -39.41
C ASP A 340 32.91 -27.28 -39.82
N ILE A 341 32.32 -26.09 -40.06
CA ILE A 341 31.95 -25.58 -41.40
C ILE A 341 31.13 -24.26 -41.31
N SER A 342 31.63 -23.31 -42.10
CA SER A 342 31.29 -21.96 -42.60
C SER A 342 29.82 -21.47 -42.81
N PRO A 343 29.63 -20.15 -43.08
CA PRO A 343 28.35 -19.41 -43.02
C PRO A 343 27.67 -19.19 -44.39
N LEU A 344 26.37 -18.83 -44.35
CA LEU A 344 25.61 -18.32 -45.51
C LEU A 344 24.93 -16.98 -45.21
N GLN A 345 25.02 -16.08 -46.18
CA GLN A 345 24.39 -14.74 -46.29
C GLN A 345 22.99 -14.81 -46.92
N ASP A 346 22.08 -13.91 -46.54
CA ASP A 346 21.21 -13.09 -47.44
C ASP A 346 20.39 -12.09 -46.59
N SER A 347 20.59 -10.77 -46.71
CA SER A 347 19.93 -9.76 -47.58
C SER A 347 18.54 -9.26 -47.10
N GLY A 348 18.40 -7.92 -47.04
CA GLY A 348 17.14 -7.21 -46.75
C GLY A 348 17.33 -5.87 -46.01
N THR A 349 17.14 -4.76 -46.72
CA THR A 349 17.30 -3.33 -46.32
C THR A 349 16.18 -2.77 -45.40
N PRO A 350 16.36 -1.57 -44.78
CA PRO A 350 15.70 -1.18 -43.53
C PRO A 350 14.49 -0.23 -43.69
N GLU A 351 13.52 -0.29 -42.77
CA GLU A 351 12.41 0.67 -42.71
C GLU A 351 12.37 1.48 -41.39
N LYS A 352 12.59 2.80 -41.61
CA LYS A 352 12.30 4.03 -40.86
C LYS A 352 11.68 3.96 -39.45
N ILE A 353 12.45 4.50 -38.49
CA ILE A 353 11.99 5.02 -37.20
C ILE A 353 11.43 6.43 -37.39
N VAL A 354 10.20 6.68 -36.95
CA VAL A 354 9.58 8.02 -36.86
C VAL A 354 9.35 8.35 -35.38
N SER A 355 9.99 9.41 -34.91
CA SER A 355 9.78 10.01 -33.58
C SER A 355 8.62 11.01 -33.61
N PRO A 356 7.85 11.10 -32.50
CA PRO A 356 7.35 12.40 -32.02
C PRO A 356 7.68 12.53 -30.52
N GLY A 357 8.14 13.64 -29.97
CA GLY A 357 7.79 15.03 -30.23
C GLY A 357 7.46 15.64 -28.85
N ASN A 358 8.36 16.46 -28.32
CA ASN A 358 8.24 17.11 -27.01
C ASN A 358 6.99 18.00 -26.93
N PHE A 359 6.13 17.77 -25.92
CA PHE A 359 5.18 18.78 -25.43
C PHE A 359 5.28 18.89 -23.91
N THR A 360 6.03 19.90 -23.47
CA THR A 360 6.05 20.40 -22.11
C THR A 360 4.87 21.34 -21.90
N HIS A 361 3.89 20.95 -21.09
CA HIS A 361 2.98 21.89 -20.43
C HIS A 361 3.22 21.87 -18.93
N ILE A 362 3.91 22.91 -18.47
CA ILE A 362 4.10 23.25 -17.06
C ILE A 362 2.75 23.75 -16.53
N ILE A 363 2.12 23.00 -15.63
CA ILE A 363 1.00 23.49 -14.81
C ILE A 363 1.50 23.53 -13.37
N ASN A 364 1.47 24.73 -12.80
CA ASN A 364 2.14 25.13 -11.57
C ASN A 364 1.56 24.42 -10.32
N ALA A 365 2.43 24.13 -9.34
CA ALA A 365 2.15 23.27 -8.17
C ALA A 365 1.03 23.77 -7.25
N THR A 366 0.67 25.06 -7.32
CA THR A 366 -0.36 25.68 -6.48
C THR A 366 -1.79 25.27 -6.88
N THR A 367 -2.02 24.82 -8.12
CA THR A 367 -3.35 24.40 -8.59
C THR A 367 -3.72 22.97 -8.15
N LYS A 368 -2.74 22.14 -7.76
CA LYS A 368 -2.97 20.77 -7.27
C LYS A 368 -3.61 20.71 -5.87
N GLN A 369 -3.35 21.70 -5.01
CA GLN A 369 -3.90 21.73 -3.65
C GLN A 369 -5.39 22.10 -3.60
N SER A 370 -5.91 22.83 -4.59
CA SER A 370 -7.32 23.26 -4.60
C SER A 370 -8.28 22.16 -5.06
N ILE A 371 -7.84 21.25 -5.95
CA ILE A 371 -8.71 20.22 -6.55
C ILE A 371 -8.86 19.00 -5.63
N ILE A 372 -7.84 18.66 -4.84
CA ILE A 372 -7.92 17.55 -3.87
C ILE A 372 -8.94 17.88 -2.75
N GLY A 373 -9.05 19.14 -2.32
CA GLY A 373 -10.05 19.54 -1.32
C GLY A 373 -11.52 19.42 -1.79
N GLN A 374 -11.78 19.54 -3.09
CA GLN A 374 -13.14 19.46 -3.66
C GLN A 374 -13.57 18.02 -3.99
N LEU A 375 -12.62 17.11 -4.20
CA LEU A 375 -12.90 15.69 -4.48
C LEU A 375 -13.15 14.86 -3.21
N TYR A 376 -12.74 15.36 -2.03
CA TYR A 376 -13.03 14.74 -0.72
C TYR A 376 -14.14 15.45 0.08
N PHE A 377 -14.53 16.67 -0.28
CA PHE A 377 -15.62 17.40 0.38
C PHE A 377 -16.46 18.20 -0.64
N THR A 378 -17.65 17.69 -0.98
CA THR A 378 -18.67 18.51 -1.63
C THR A 378 -19.29 19.45 -0.61
N LYS A 379 -19.01 20.76 -0.73
CA LYS A 379 -19.84 21.79 -0.10
C LYS A 379 -21.20 21.76 -0.78
N SER A 380 -22.24 21.37 -0.05
CA SER A 380 -23.62 21.65 -0.44
C SER A 380 -23.82 23.17 -0.45
N THR A 381 -23.94 23.76 -1.64
CA THR A 381 -24.59 25.06 -1.81
C THR A 381 -26.09 24.82 -1.94
N ASN A 382 -26.84 25.43 -1.03
CA ASN A 382 -28.29 25.64 -1.13
C ASN A 382 -28.63 26.27 -2.49
N VAL A 383 -29.55 25.66 -3.25
CA VAL A 383 -30.84 26.21 -3.72
C VAL A 383 -31.77 25.02 -3.98
#